data_AF-A0AA44GBQ6-F1
#
_entry.id   AF-A0AA44GBQ6-F1
#
_cell.length_a   1.000
_cell.length_b   1.000
_cell.length_c   1.000
_cell.angle_alpha   90.00
_cell.angle_beta   90.00
_cell.angle_gamma   90.00
#
_symmetry.space_group_name_H-M   'P 1'
#
loop_
_entity.id
_entity.type
_entity.pdbx_description
1 polymer ?
#
loop_
_entity_poly.entity_id
_entity_poly.type
_entity_poly.pdbx_seq_one_letter_code
_entity_poly.pdbx_strand_id
1 'polypeptide(L)'
;MLSYYERNIDYLELELKSIPTKGNVRFQLNKHIIPHLKKAADEKTAVFSTKNNTASLHVHSVDVDDVNEIAVILFHYTDTNLTDPAFKNMTSGSVRIAGKSKGEGIAVSAHLVVDLKHFKGQRASVHLALLEVVPGISKSLVERALTSLFNKIISRPEWTFKPSGEEKSKLCRPCFCLNNLASESLTEGLKTRRLTGVTLVNKKSEDDFDEDDLITKETQVSYAIGANMKEEAAEQLLYRLSRKAKDKGYSTLKVQYDDENRGIRTGKFDSLEEDVIKRAAGVFSKRSKVFTENQIHQCQESQHSQLVRKIKSLICKECGVEYVESNSEEVTEATLLSQN
;
A
#
# COMPACT_ATOMS: atom_id res chain seq x y z
N MET A 1 -15.53 3.16 -7.44
CA MET A 1 -16.23 1.87 -7.43
C MET A 1 -15.24 0.80 -7.83
N LEU A 2 -15.40 -0.43 -7.34
CA LEU A 2 -14.60 -1.58 -7.78
C LEU A 2 -15.18 -2.11 -9.11
N SER A 3 -14.33 -2.49 -10.04
CA SER A 3 -14.76 -3.17 -11.27
C SER A 3 -15.00 -4.66 -11.02
N TYR A 4 -15.62 -5.39 -11.94
CA TYR A 4 -15.67 -6.85 -11.85
C TYR A 4 -14.40 -7.53 -12.38
N TYR A 5 -13.66 -6.87 -13.27
CA TYR A 5 -12.62 -7.54 -14.08
C TYR A 5 -11.28 -6.79 -14.08
N GLU A 6 -11.16 -5.71 -13.30
CA GLU A 6 -9.91 -4.98 -13.15
C GLU A 6 -9.65 -4.58 -11.69
N ARG A 7 -8.38 -4.57 -11.32
CA ARG A 7 -7.89 -4.02 -10.04
C ARG A 7 -6.65 -3.19 -10.27
N ASN A 8 -6.61 -2.03 -9.61
CA ASN A 8 -5.39 -1.25 -9.49
C ASN A 8 -4.56 -1.81 -8.34
N ILE A 9 -3.25 -1.87 -8.53
CA ILE A 9 -2.29 -2.41 -7.57
C ILE A 9 -1.27 -1.32 -7.25
N ASP A 10 -1.10 -1.02 -5.97
CA ASP A 10 -0.03 -0.14 -5.48
C ASP A 10 1.21 -0.99 -5.18
N TYR A 11 2.37 -0.57 -5.69
CA TYR A 11 3.67 -1.17 -5.37
C TYR A 11 4.22 -0.48 -4.12
N LEU A 12 4.66 -1.28 -3.17
CA LEU A 12 5.05 -0.87 -1.83
C LEU A 12 6.40 -1.48 -1.45
N GLU A 13 7.08 -0.77 -0.56
CA GLU A 13 8.21 -1.26 0.19
C GLU A 13 7.73 -1.58 1.62
N LEU A 14 7.82 -2.84 2.01
CA LEU A 14 7.51 -3.30 3.36
C LEU A 14 8.82 -3.43 4.15
N GLU A 15 8.94 -2.64 5.21
CA GLU A 15 10.06 -2.67 6.14
C GLU A 15 9.58 -3.10 7.53
N LEU A 16 10.33 -3.99 8.17
CA LEU A 16 10.13 -4.36 9.57
C LEU A 16 11.12 -3.58 10.45
N LYS A 17 10.63 -2.50 11.05
CA LYS A 17 11.38 -1.70 12.04
C LYS A 17 11.31 -2.35 13.41
N SER A 18 12.22 -1.99 14.30
CA SER A 18 12.17 -2.36 15.71
C SER A 18 11.58 -1.24 16.56
N ILE A 19 10.78 -1.60 17.56
CA ILE A 19 10.42 -0.73 18.68
C ILE A 19 11.07 -1.31 19.95
N PRO A 20 11.94 -0.56 20.66
CA PRO A 20 12.40 0.79 20.33
C PRO A 20 13.36 0.81 19.12
N THR A 21 13.39 1.93 18.39
CA THR A 21 14.13 2.12 17.12
C THR A 21 15.65 2.14 17.30
N LYS A 22 16.16 2.20 18.54
CA LYS A 22 17.60 2.34 18.83
C LYS A 22 18.40 1.03 18.75
N GLY A 23 17.74 -0.12 18.60
CA GLY A 23 18.41 -1.42 18.47
C GLY A 23 18.64 -1.81 17.01
N ASN A 24 19.83 -2.32 16.68
CA ASN A 24 20.12 -3.01 15.41
C ASN A 24 19.43 -4.39 15.36
N VAL A 25 18.14 -4.44 15.62
CA VAL A 25 17.34 -5.66 15.59
C VAL A 25 16.76 -5.81 14.20
N ARG A 26 16.97 -6.97 13.60
CA ARG A 26 16.39 -7.32 12.30
C ARG A 26 15.36 -8.42 12.49
N PHE A 27 14.13 -8.12 12.11
CA PHE A 27 13.07 -9.13 12.04
C PHE A 27 13.02 -9.73 10.64
N GLN A 28 12.92 -11.05 10.56
CA GLN A 28 12.74 -11.78 9.30
C GLN A 28 11.26 -12.03 9.09
N LEU A 29 10.70 -11.53 7.98
CA LEU A 29 9.28 -11.63 7.69
C LEU A 29 8.82 -13.11 7.62
N ASN A 30 9.52 -13.93 6.85
CA ASN A 30 9.20 -15.35 6.68
C ASN A 30 9.27 -16.17 7.97
N LYS A 31 10.22 -15.88 8.89
CA LYS A 31 10.41 -16.67 10.11
C LYS A 31 9.68 -16.13 11.32
N HIS A 32 9.76 -14.81 11.56
CA HIS A 32 9.26 -14.20 12.78
C HIS A 32 7.82 -13.71 12.65
N ILE A 33 7.33 -13.54 11.41
CA ILE A 33 6.06 -12.88 11.14
C ILE A 33 5.04 -13.85 10.55
N ILE A 34 5.26 -14.30 9.31
CA ILE A 34 4.28 -15.09 8.53
C ILE A 34 3.68 -16.30 9.28
N PRO A 35 4.45 -17.14 10.00
CA PRO A 35 3.89 -18.30 10.69
C PRO A 35 2.88 -17.94 11.77
N HIS A 36 3.17 -16.87 12.53
CA HIS A 36 2.27 -16.38 13.57
C HIS A 36 1.01 -15.73 12.99
N LEU A 37 1.15 -15.01 11.87
CA LEU A 37 -0.02 -14.43 11.19
C LEU A 37 -0.93 -15.50 10.63
N LYS A 38 -0.34 -16.53 9.99
CA LYS A 38 -1.08 -17.67 9.44
C LYS A 38 -1.87 -18.38 10.51
N LYS A 39 -1.21 -18.76 11.61
CA LYS A 39 -1.86 -19.37 12.77
C LYS A 39 -3.03 -18.52 13.30
N ALA A 40 -2.82 -17.21 13.47
CA ALA A 40 -3.86 -16.33 13.98
C ALA A 40 -5.03 -16.11 12.99
N ALA A 41 -4.77 -16.20 11.68
CA ALA A 41 -5.81 -16.18 10.65
C ALA A 41 -6.64 -17.48 10.69
N ASP A 42 -5.98 -18.64 10.75
CA ASP A 42 -6.62 -19.96 10.85
C ASP A 42 -7.49 -20.07 12.12
N GLU A 43 -7.01 -19.54 13.24
CA GLU A 43 -7.74 -19.47 14.52
C GLU A 43 -8.79 -18.34 14.56
N LYS A 44 -8.89 -17.52 13.50
CA LYS A 44 -9.79 -16.37 13.38
C LYS A 44 -9.62 -15.31 14.49
N THR A 45 -8.42 -15.23 15.07
CA THR A 45 -8.07 -14.28 16.13
C THR A 45 -7.36 -13.01 15.61
N ALA A 46 -6.95 -13.02 14.34
CA ALA A 46 -6.27 -11.89 13.68
C ALA A 46 -7.22 -10.74 13.32
N VAL A 47 -7.83 -10.12 14.34
CA VAL A 47 -8.83 -9.03 14.20
C VAL A 47 -8.33 -7.70 14.78
N PHE A 48 -8.32 -6.67 13.93
CA PHE A 48 -7.99 -5.30 14.31
C PHE A 48 -9.23 -4.41 14.26
N SER A 49 -9.79 -4.06 15.42
CA SER A 49 -10.92 -3.14 15.53
C SER A 49 -10.47 -1.68 15.43
N THR A 50 -11.30 -0.86 14.79
CA THR A 50 -11.11 0.59 14.63
C THR A 50 -12.45 1.33 14.70
N LYS A 51 -12.44 2.66 14.65
CA LYS A 51 -13.63 3.53 14.75
C LYS A 51 -14.55 3.14 15.94
N ASN A 52 -14.01 3.08 17.16
CA ASN A 52 -14.77 2.69 18.35
C ASN A 52 -15.53 1.35 18.19
N ASN A 53 -14.87 0.35 17.60
CA ASN A 53 -15.40 -0.99 17.33
C ASN A 53 -16.57 -1.05 16.32
N THR A 54 -16.79 0.01 15.53
CA THR A 54 -17.77 0.00 14.42
C THR A 54 -17.16 -0.49 13.12
N ALA A 55 -15.84 -0.59 13.03
CA ALA A 55 -15.17 -1.19 11.89
C ALA A 55 -14.04 -2.12 12.33
N SER A 56 -13.70 -3.09 11.49
CA SER A 56 -12.60 -4.03 11.74
C SER A 56 -11.86 -4.38 10.44
N LEU A 57 -10.58 -4.68 10.58
CA LEU A 57 -9.77 -5.36 9.56
C LEU A 57 -9.39 -6.73 10.08
N HIS A 58 -9.74 -7.78 9.36
CA HIS A 58 -9.41 -9.16 9.67
C HIS A 58 -8.33 -9.62 8.70
N VAL A 59 -7.31 -10.31 9.20
CA VAL A 59 -6.49 -11.17 8.33
C VAL A 59 -7.27 -12.46 8.16
N HIS A 60 -7.86 -12.63 6.98
CA HIS A 60 -8.77 -13.74 6.71
C HIS A 60 -8.00 -15.02 6.38
N SER A 61 -6.97 -14.92 5.53
CA SER A 61 -6.09 -16.04 5.22
C SER A 61 -4.67 -15.56 4.94
N VAL A 62 -3.70 -16.47 5.13
CA VAL A 62 -2.29 -16.27 4.81
C VAL A 62 -1.76 -17.53 4.13
N ASP A 63 -1.35 -17.40 2.88
CA ASP A 63 -0.76 -18.49 2.11
C ASP A 63 0.68 -18.16 1.72
N VAL A 64 1.51 -19.19 1.61
CA VAL A 64 2.92 -19.07 1.22
C VAL A 64 3.14 -19.92 -0.01
N ASP A 65 3.70 -19.29 -1.04
CA ASP A 65 4.22 -19.92 -2.24
C ASP A 65 5.70 -20.20 -2.00
N ASP A 66 6.01 -21.40 -1.51
CA ASP A 66 7.38 -21.77 -1.12
C ASP A 66 8.35 -21.79 -2.31
N VAL A 67 7.85 -22.08 -3.51
CA VAL A 67 8.65 -22.13 -4.75
C VAL A 67 9.14 -20.73 -5.11
N ASN A 68 8.23 -19.75 -5.11
CA ASN A 68 8.56 -18.38 -5.46
C ASN A 68 9.01 -17.54 -4.25
N GLU A 69 8.90 -18.09 -3.04
CA GLU A 69 9.08 -17.40 -1.75
C GLU A 69 8.22 -16.14 -1.65
N ILE A 70 6.90 -16.30 -1.87
CA ILE A 70 5.94 -15.19 -1.82
C ILE A 70 4.86 -15.50 -0.79
N ALA A 71 4.54 -14.53 0.08
CA ALA A 71 3.36 -14.61 0.94
C ALA A 71 2.17 -13.87 0.32
N VAL A 72 0.97 -14.42 0.47
CA VAL A 72 -0.29 -13.80 0.09
C VAL A 72 -1.15 -13.67 1.34
N ILE A 73 -1.61 -12.46 1.62
CA ILE A 73 -2.45 -12.13 2.77
C ILE A 73 -3.77 -11.57 2.25
N LEU A 74 -4.89 -12.20 2.60
CA LEU A 74 -6.23 -11.71 2.32
C LEU A 74 -6.76 -10.94 3.52
N PHE A 75 -7.10 -9.67 3.33
CA PHE A 75 -7.74 -8.84 4.35
C PHE A 75 -9.23 -8.70 4.09
N HIS A 76 -10.06 -8.82 5.13
CA HIS A 76 -11.46 -8.39 5.10
C HIS A 76 -11.61 -7.13 5.94
N TYR A 77 -12.13 -6.07 5.36
CA TYR A 77 -12.53 -4.87 6.07
C TYR A 77 -14.05 -4.79 6.15
N THR A 78 -14.57 -4.57 7.35
CA THR A 78 -16.01 -4.45 7.59
C THR A 78 -16.29 -3.17 8.37
N ASP A 79 -17.36 -2.45 8.01
CA ASP A 79 -17.81 -1.26 8.72
C ASP A 79 -19.33 -1.26 8.89
N THR A 80 -19.78 -1.26 10.15
CA THR A 80 -21.20 -1.29 10.52
C THR A 80 -21.88 0.07 10.42
N ASN A 81 -21.11 1.17 10.37
CA ASN A 81 -21.63 2.54 10.23
C ASN A 81 -21.90 2.94 8.78
N LEU A 82 -21.42 2.18 7.79
CA LEU A 82 -21.73 2.44 6.39
C LEU A 82 -23.20 2.12 6.11
N THR A 83 -23.87 2.95 5.31
CA THR A 83 -25.28 2.78 4.95
C THR A 83 -25.50 1.48 4.18
N ASP A 84 -26.70 0.90 4.32
CA ASP A 84 -27.08 -0.29 3.56
C ASP A 84 -26.95 -0.05 2.05
N PRO A 85 -26.38 -0.99 1.28
CA PRO A 85 -26.28 -0.87 -0.15
C PRO A 85 -27.67 -0.90 -0.78
N ALA A 86 -27.88 -0.01 -1.73
CA ALA A 86 -29.11 0.08 -2.50
C ALA A 86 -28.82 -0.22 -3.97
N PHE A 87 -29.68 -1.01 -4.59
CA PHE A 87 -29.64 -1.36 -6.00
C PHE A 87 -30.85 -0.75 -6.70
N LYS A 88 -30.61 0.11 -7.69
CA LYS A 88 -31.67 0.69 -8.52
C LYS A 88 -31.80 -0.11 -9.81
N ASN A 89 -33.00 -0.61 -10.11
CA ASN A 89 -33.28 -1.22 -11.39
C ASN A 89 -33.22 -0.16 -12.49
N MET A 90 -32.40 -0.40 -13.52
CA MET A 90 -32.16 0.58 -14.59
C MET A 90 -33.39 0.83 -15.47
N THR A 91 -34.29 -0.16 -15.58
CA THR A 91 -35.48 -0.09 -16.43
C THR A 91 -36.71 0.42 -15.67
N SER A 92 -37.03 -0.18 -14.51
CA SER A 92 -38.23 0.17 -13.73
C SER A 92 -38.01 1.36 -12.79
N GLY A 93 -36.76 1.73 -12.50
CA GLY A 93 -36.42 2.75 -11.52
C GLY A 93 -36.62 2.34 -10.06
N SER A 94 -37.13 1.13 -9.79
CA SER A 94 -37.37 0.63 -8.43
C SER A 94 -36.06 0.44 -7.67
N VAL A 95 -36.04 0.81 -6.39
CA VAL A 95 -34.87 0.67 -5.50
C VAL A 95 -35.07 -0.50 -4.55
N ARG A 96 -34.08 -1.39 -4.48
CA ARG A 96 -34.00 -2.48 -3.50
C ARG A 96 -32.86 -2.19 -2.54
N ILE A 97 -33.15 -2.15 -1.24
CA ILE A 97 -32.14 -2.01 -0.18
C ILE A 97 -31.79 -3.40 0.33
N ALA A 98 -30.51 -3.74 0.40
CA ALA A 98 -30.03 -4.95 1.06
C ALA A 98 -29.55 -4.59 2.48
N GLY A 99 -30.46 -4.72 3.44
CA GLY A 99 -30.21 -4.35 4.83
C GLY A 99 -29.24 -5.31 5.53
N LYS A 100 -28.35 -4.75 6.36
CA LYS A 100 -27.46 -5.52 7.24
C LYS A 100 -28.25 -6.21 8.37
N SER A 101 -27.86 -7.43 8.71
CA SER A 101 -28.29 -8.13 9.92
C SER A 101 -27.51 -7.66 11.15
N LYS A 102 -27.92 -8.08 12.35
CA LYS A 102 -27.23 -7.75 13.61
C LYS A 102 -25.79 -8.28 13.57
N GLY A 103 -24.82 -7.37 13.72
CA GLY A 103 -23.39 -7.70 13.69
C GLY A 103 -22.77 -7.70 12.30
N GLU A 104 -23.56 -7.47 11.24
CA GLU A 104 -23.04 -7.31 9.89
C GLU A 104 -22.68 -5.86 9.61
N GLY A 105 -21.67 -5.68 8.77
CA GLY A 105 -21.26 -4.40 8.23
C GLY A 105 -21.00 -4.53 6.73
N ILE A 106 -20.80 -3.40 6.06
CA ILE A 106 -20.42 -3.42 4.65
C ILE A 106 -18.98 -3.89 4.55
N ALA A 107 -18.79 -5.01 3.87
CA ALA A 107 -17.51 -5.68 3.76
C ALA A 107 -16.84 -5.44 2.41
N VAL A 108 -15.52 -5.38 2.42
CA VAL A 108 -14.66 -5.40 1.23
C VAL A 108 -13.42 -6.24 1.54
N SER A 109 -12.80 -6.82 0.51
CA SER A 109 -11.57 -7.58 0.67
C SER A 109 -10.43 -7.03 -0.19
N ALA A 110 -9.19 -7.15 0.27
CA ALA A 110 -8.00 -6.80 -0.51
C ALA A 110 -6.89 -7.82 -0.31
N HIS A 111 -6.15 -8.11 -1.38
CA HIS A 111 -4.94 -8.93 -1.32
C HIS A 111 -3.69 -8.07 -1.11
N LEU A 112 -2.82 -8.51 -0.22
CA LEU A 112 -1.44 -8.05 -0.09
C LEU A 112 -0.52 -9.21 -0.42
N VAL A 113 0.29 -9.06 -1.45
CA VAL A 113 1.27 -10.07 -1.87
C VAL A 113 2.66 -9.53 -1.59
N VAL A 114 3.52 -10.31 -0.92
CA VAL A 114 4.82 -9.87 -0.42
C VAL A 114 5.91 -10.85 -0.85
N ASP A 115 6.95 -10.31 -1.47
CA ASP A 115 8.20 -11.04 -1.69
C ASP A 115 8.88 -11.33 -0.36
N LEU A 116 9.09 -12.60 -0.04
CA LEU A 116 9.78 -13.02 1.18
C LEU A 116 11.29 -12.98 1.02
N LYS A 117 11.80 -12.94 -0.22
CA LYS A 117 13.19 -12.60 -0.49
C LYS A 117 13.40 -11.11 -0.23
N HIS A 118 14.64 -10.75 0.10
CA HIS A 118 15.00 -9.34 0.22
C HIS A 118 14.96 -8.71 -1.18
N PHE A 119 14.30 -7.55 -1.30
CA PHE A 119 14.24 -6.85 -2.57
C PHE A 119 15.65 -6.49 -3.06
N LYS A 120 15.96 -6.87 -4.30
CA LYS A 120 17.30 -6.81 -4.88
C LYS A 120 17.85 -5.38 -4.82
N GLY A 121 19.02 -5.20 -4.20
CA GLY A 121 19.74 -3.91 -4.16
C GLY A 121 19.40 -2.97 -2.99
N GLN A 122 18.48 -3.33 -2.09
CA GLN A 122 18.19 -2.55 -0.88
C GLN A 122 18.82 -3.14 0.40
N ARG A 123 18.96 -2.31 1.45
CA ARG A 123 19.47 -2.76 2.76
C ARG A 123 18.62 -3.93 3.28
N ALA A 124 19.28 -4.88 3.94
CA ALA A 124 18.70 -6.13 4.42
C ALA A 124 17.59 -5.90 5.47
N SER A 125 16.35 -5.63 5.01
CA SER A 125 15.08 -5.68 5.74
C SER A 125 13.89 -5.10 4.94
N VAL A 126 14.06 -4.72 3.67
CA VAL A 126 12.98 -4.22 2.82
C VAL A 126 12.50 -5.30 1.85
N HIS A 127 11.19 -5.47 1.79
CA HIS A 127 10.48 -6.44 0.96
C HIS A 127 9.62 -5.70 -0.06
N LEU A 128 9.59 -6.20 -1.30
CA LEU A 128 8.61 -5.73 -2.28
C LEU A 128 7.23 -6.26 -1.89
N ALA A 129 6.24 -5.38 -1.87
CA ALA A 129 4.86 -5.75 -1.59
C ALA A 129 3.89 -5.09 -2.58
N LEU A 130 2.89 -5.82 -3.04
CA LEU A 130 1.86 -5.32 -3.94
C LEU A 130 0.51 -5.40 -3.23
N LEU A 131 -0.17 -4.25 -3.11
CA LEU A 131 -1.45 -4.13 -2.42
C LEU A 131 -2.57 -3.77 -3.41
N GLU A 132 -3.65 -4.55 -3.36
CA GLU A 132 -4.88 -4.25 -4.09
C GLU A 132 -5.50 -2.93 -3.60
N VAL A 133 -5.82 -2.02 -4.54
CA VAL A 133 -6.43 -0.73 -4.21
C VAL A 133 -7.94 -0.90 -4.04
N VAL A 134 -8.36 -1.01 -2.77
CA VAL A 134 -9.76 -1.23 -2.39
C VAL A 134 -10.25 -0.09 -1.48
N PRO A 135 -11.42 0.51 -1.75
CA PRO A 135 -11.99 1.53 -0.88
C PRO A 135 -12.11 1.05 0.57
N GLY A 136 -11.67 1.85 1.53
CA GLY A 136 -11.67 1.49 2.95
C GLY A 136 -10.41 0.77 3.44
N ILE A 137 -9.69 0.05 2.57
CA ILE A 137 -8.42 -0.60 2.91
C ILE A 137 -7.26 0.27 2.42
N SER A 138 -6.80 1.17 3.29
CA SER A 138 -5.60 1.97 3.02
C SER A 138 -4.34 1.24 3.48
N LYS A 139 -3.21 1.55 2.85
CA LYS A 139 -1.87 1.17 3.32
C LYS A 139 -1.65 1.49 4.81
N SER A 140 -2.09 2.66 5.27
CA SER A 140 -1.98 3.07 6.67
C SER A 140 -2.90 2.28 7.62
N LEU A 141 -4.03 1.77 7.13
CA LEU A 141 -4.86 0.85 7.91
C LEU A 141 -4.17 -0.50 8.03
N VAL A 142 -3.65 -1.05 6.93
CA VAL A 142 -2.89 -2.30 6.90
C VAL A 142 -1.67 -2.23 7.83
N GLU A 143 -0.88 -1.16 7.75
CA GLU A 143 0.30 -0.96 8.61
C GLU A 143 -0.05 -0.98 10.10
N ARG A 144 -1.08 -0.22 10.50
CA ARG A 144 -1.56 -0.18 11.89
C ARG A 144 -2.12 -1.52 12.33
N ALA A 145 -2.89 -2.19 11.47
CA ALA A 145 -3.49 -3.47 11.77
C ALA A 145 -2.42 -4.54 11.97
N LEU A 146 -1.50 -4.72 11.01
CA LEU A 146 -0.41 -5.69 11.14
C LEU A 146 0.44 -5.40 12.38
N THR A 147 0.82 -4.15 12.61
CA THR A 147 1.57 -3.77 13.82
C THR A 147 0.79 -4.09 15.09
N SER A 148 -0.51 -3.78 15.17
CA SER A 148 -1.33 -4.06 16.36
C SER A 148 -1.55 -5.56 16.57
N LEU A 149 -1.87 -6.30 15.52
CA LEU A 149 -2.11 -7.74 15.55
C LEU A 149 -0.87 -8.48 16.01
N PHE A 150 0.29 -8.19 15.43
CA PHE A 150 1.54 -8.82 15.85
C PHE A 150 1.86 -8.57 17.33
N ASN A 151 1.64 -7.33 17.79
CA ASN A 151 1.82 -7.00 19.20
C ASN A 151 0.87 -7.75 20.14
N LYS A 152 -0.31 -8.18 19.65
CA LYS A 152 -1.27 -8.99 20.41
C LYS A 152 -0.94 -10.49 20.33
N ILE A 153 -0.72 -11.01 19.13
CA ILE A 153 -0.53 -12.45 18.84
C ILE A 153 0.67 -13.01 19.61
N ILE A 154 1.78 -12.28 19.66
CA ILE A 154 3.01 -12.79 20.28
C ILE A 154 3.00 -12.72 21.82
N SER A 155 1.97 -12.15 22.45
CA SER A 155 1.74 -12.26 23.91
C SER A 155 3.01 -12.07 24.75
N ARG A 156 3.49 -10.82 24.86
CA ARG A 156 4.74 -10.36 25.52
C ARG A 156 6.01 -10.62 24.68
N PRO A 157 6.99 -9.69 24.64
CA PRO A 157 8.11 -9.85 23.74
C PRO A 157 9.12 -10.84 24.33
N GLU A 158 9.28 -12.00 23.69
CA GLU A 158 10.47 -12.86 23.90
C GLU A 158 11.72 -12.23 23.25
N TRP A 159 11.54 -11.37 22.24
CA TRP A 159 12.66 -10.72 21.59
C TRP A 159 13.26 -9.65 22.47
N THR A 160 14.56 -9.82 22.69
CA THR A 160 15.37 -8.83 23.36
C THR A 160 16.56 -8.46 22.51
N PHE A 161 17.08 -7.26 22.74
CA PHE A 161 18.33 -6.81 22.16
C PHE A 161 19.21 -6.22 23.25
N LYS A 162 20.53 -6.33 23.08
CA LYS A 162 21.49 -5.70 23.99
C LYS A 162 21.97 -4.40 23.36
N PRO A 163 21.61 -3.23 23.92
CA PRO A 163 22.16 -1.95 23.47
C PRO A 163 23.68 -1.93 23.67
N SER A 164 24.40 -1.25 22.77
CA SER A 164 25.84 -1.06 22.92
C SER A 164 26.13 -0.30 24.21
N GLY A 165 26.99 -0.85 25.07
CA GLY A 165 27.35 -0.23 26.36
C GLY A 165 26.39 -0.52 27.52
N GLU A 166 25.34 -1.33 27.31
CA GLU A 166 24.43 -1.75 28.39
C GLU A 166 24.58 -3.25 28.68
N GLU A 167 24.61 -3.63 29.97
CA GLU A 167 24.69 -5.04 30.38
C GLU A 167 23.37 -5.78 30.20
N LYS A 168 22.24 -5.07 30.36
CA LYS A 168 20.90 -5.66 30.35
C LYS A 168 20.30 -5.64 28.95
N SER A 169 19.73 -6.77 28.55
CA SER A 169 18.90 -6.85 27.34
C SER A 169 17.59 -6.09 27.56
N LYS A 170 17.14 -5.38 26.52
CA LYS A 170 15.88 -4.66 26.47
C LYS A 170 14.90 -5.38 25.55
N LEU A 171 13.63 -5.34 25.88
CA LEU A 171 12.56 -5.88 25.05
C LEU A 171 12.48 -5.12 23.71
N CYS A 172 12.24 -5.84 22.62
CA CYS A 172 11.92 -5.27 21.32
C CYS A 172 10.76 -5.99 20.63
N ARG A 173 10.14 -5.31 19.67
CA ARG A 173 9.04 -5.84 18.86
C ARG A 173 9.05 -5.26 17.46
N PRO A 174 8.55 -5.99 16.45
CA PRO A 174 8.46 -5.48 15.08
C PRO A 174 7.42 -4.38 14.96
N CYS A 175 7.68 -3.47 14.04
CA CYS A 175 6.77 -2.42 13.59
C CYS A 175 6.77 -2.43 12.06
N PHE A 176 5.59 -2.59 11.47
CA PHE A 176 5.46 -2.58 10.02
C PHE A 176 5.55 -1.14 9.53
N CYS A 177 6.26 -0.93 8.44
CA CYS A 177 6.28 0.34 7.72
C CYS A 177 6.08 0.03 6.24
N LEU A 178 4.99 0.55 5.67
CA LEU A 178 4.68 0.41 4.25
C LEU A 178 4.90 1.74 3.56
N ASN A 179 5.93 1.82 2.72
CA ASN A 179 6.21 2.98 1.87
C ASN A 179 5.75 2.69 0.44
N ASN A 180 5.44 3.73 -0.33
CA ASN A 180 5.14 3.51 -1.74
C ASN A 180 6.46 3.31 -2.47
N LEU A 181 6.55 2.28 -3.31
CA LEU A 181 7.70 2.12 -4.19
C LEU A 181 7.68 3.29 -5.19
N ALA A 182 8.78 4.03 -5.28
CA ALA A 182 8.91 5.11 -6.23
C ALA A 182 9.08 4.57 -7.65
N SER A 183 8.64 5.35 -8.64
CA SER A 183 9.02 5.12 -10.03
C SER A 183 10.53 5.34 -10.18
N GLU A 184 11.17 4.61 -11.09
CA GLU A 184 12.63 4.63 -11.26
C GLU A 184 13.16 5.98 -11.76
N SER A 185 12.33 6.70 -12.50
CA SER A 185 12.65 8.01 -13.06
C SER A 185 11.40 8.87 -13.19
N LEU A 186 11.63 10.17 -13.42
CA LEU A 186 10.59 11.11 -13.77
C LEU A 186 9.84 10.69 -15.04
N THR A 187 10.56 10.27 -16.08
CA THR A 187 10.00 9.81 -17.35
C THR A 187 9.08 8.61 -17.13
N GLU A 188 9.53 7.59 -16.39
CA GLU A 188 8.70 6.42 -16.06
C GLU A 188 7.48 6.82 -15.24
N GLY A 189 7.67 7.72 -14.27
CA GLY A 189 6.61 8.27 -13.45
C GLY A 189 5.54 9.01 -14.25
N LEU A 190 5.85 9.59 -15.41
CA LEU A 190 4.91 10.38 -16.19
C LEU A 190 4.16 9.59 -17.28
N LYS A 191 4.57 8.35 -17.61
CA LYS A 191 3.95 7.55 -18.68
C LYS A 191 2.44 7.38 -18.54
N THR A 192 1.96 7.13 -17.32
CA THR A 192 0.52 6.88 -17.04
C THR A 192 -0.14 8.07 -16.35
N ARG A 193 0.42 9.28 -16.51
CA ARG A 193 0.02 10.45 -15.72
C ARG A 193 -0.04 11.71 -16.56
N ARG A 194 -0.98 12.58 -16.20
CA ARG A 194 -1.13 13.90 -16.81
C ARG A 194 -0.98 14.96 -15.74
N LEU A 195 -0.11 15.94 -15.97
CA LEU A 195 0.03 17.06 -15.03
C LEU A 195 -1.20 17.96 -15.10
N THR A 196 -1.73 18.32 -13.93
CA THR A 196 -2.92 19.18 -13.80
C THR A 196 -2.62 20.48 -13.08
N GLY A 197 -1.54 20.53 -12.29
CA GLY A 197 -1.15 21.73 -11.58
C GLY A 197 0.21 21.61 -10.92
N VAL A 198 0.78 22.75 -10.56
CA VAL A 198 2.04 22.85 -9.82
C VAL A 198 1.92 23.93 -8.76
N THR A 199 2.51 23.69 -7.59
CA THR A 199 2.60 24.68 -6.51
C THR A 199 4.05 24.83 -6.08
N LEU A 200 4.56 26.04 -6.16
CA LEU A 200 5.87 26.41 -5.64
C LEU A 200 5.70 26.86 -4.19
N VAL A 201 6.54 26.34 -3.30
CA VAL A 201 6.49 26.66 -1.87
C VAL A 201 7.83 27.22 -1.42
N ASN A 202 7.79 28.38 -0.79
CA ASN A 202 8.94 29.03 -0.16
C ASN A 202 8.69 29.06 1.34
N LYS A 203 9.65 28.52 2.10
CA LYS A 203 9.64 28.49 3.56
C LYS A 203 10.81 29.32 4.06
N LYS A 204 10.53 30.31 4.90
CA LYS A 204 11.54 31.09 5.62
C LYS A 204 11.23 30.99 7.12
N SER A 205 12.24 30.72 7.94
CA SER A 205 12.17 31.02 9.36
C SER A 205 12.18 32.53 9.52
N GLU A 206 11.27 33.08 10.32
CA GLU A 206 11.32 34.49 10.73
C GLU A 206 11.79 34.54 12.19
N ASP A 207 12.77 35.41 12.44
CA ASP A 207 13.42 35.66 13.74
C ASP A 207 12.70 36.76 14.55
N ASP A 208 11.48 37.14 14.15
CA ASP A 208 10.79 38.35 14.64
C ASP A 208 10.08 38.19 16.00
N PHE A 209 10.21 37.03 16.65
CA PHE A 209 9.72 36.81 18.00
C PHE A 209 10.89 36.38 18.89
N ASP A 210 11.07 37.07 20.03
CA ASP A 210 12.13 36.81 21.03
C ASP A 210 12.08 35.39 21.67
N GLU A 211 11.18 34.51 21.21
CA GLU A 211 11.16 33.07 21.52
C GLU A 211 11.37 32.24 20.24
N ASP A 212 12.64 31.96 19.96
CA ASP A 212 13.25 30.84 19.22
C ASP A 212 12.41 30.09 18.16
N ASP A 213 12.83 30.15 16.88
CA ASP A 213 12.76 29.09 15.84
C ASP A 213 11.42 28.40 15.48
N LEU A 214 10.31 28.69 16.14
CA LEU A 214 9.07 27.91 16.03
C LEU A 214 8.14 28.38 14.89
N ILE A 215 8.38 29.55 14.31
CA ILE A 215 7.47 30.15 13.32
C ILE A 215 8.13 30.13 11.93
N THR A 216 7.64 29.24 11.08
CA THR A 216 8.02 29.20 9.66
C THR A 216 6.96 29.93 8.83
N LYS A 217 7.35 31.00 8.14
CA LYS A 217 6.51 31.65 7.13
C LYS A 217 6.56 30.85 5.83
N GLU A 218 5.40 30.39 5.40
CA GLU A 218 5.23 29.65 4.14
C GLU A 218 4.46 30.50 3.12
N THR A 219 5.06 30.75 1.96
CA THR A 219 4.40 31.38 0.82
C THR A 219 4.26 30.36 -0.32
N GLN A 220 3.07 30.31 -0.92
CA GLN A 220 2.77 29.36 -2.00
C GLN A 220 2.25 30.10 -3.24
N VAL A 221 2.70 29.66 -4.41
CA VAL A 221 2.12 30.10 -5.70
C VAL A 221 1.71 28.86 -6.48
N SER A 222 0.42 28.78 -6.83
CA SER A 222 -0.15 27.64 -7.57
C SER A 222 -0.51 28.03 -8.99
N TYR A 223 -0.18 27.16 -9.94
CA TYR A 223 -0.51 27.29 -11.35
C TYR A 223 -1.33 26.09 -11.79
N ALA A 224 -2.49 26.33 -12.38
CA ALA A 224 -3.24 25.30 -13.08
C ALA A 224 -2.58 25.03 -14.44
N ILE A 225 -2.47 23.76 -14.81
CA ILE A 225 -1.97 23.35 -16.12
C ILE A 225 -3.18 23.04 -17.00
N GLY A 226 -3.53 23.96 -17.90
CA GLY A 226 -4.69 23.84 -18.78
C GLY A 226 -4.45 22.96 -20.02
N ALA A 227 -3.19 22.77 -20.42
CA ALA A 227 -2.84 21.92 -21.57
C ALA A 227 -2.78 20.44 -21.17
N ASN A 228 -3.03 19.54 -22.12
CA ASN A 228 -2.80 18.11 -21.94
C ASN A 228 -1.29 17.84 -21.89
N MET A 229 -0.69 18.03 -20.72
CA MET A 229 0.75 17.93 -20.50
C MET A 229 1.08 16.53 -19.99
N LYS A 230 1.65 15.71 -20.88
CA LYS A 230 2.07 14.32 -20.63
C LYS A 230 3.54 14.12 -20.98
N GLU A 231 4.13 13.05 -20.44
CA GLU A 231 5.43 12.52 -20.84
C GLU A 231 6.53 13.59 -20.95
N GLU A 232 7.22 13.68 -22.09
CA GLU A 232 8.37 14.56 -22.32
C GLU A 232 8.05 16.04 -22.10
N ALA A 233 6.86 16.50 -22.51
CA ALA A 233 6.44 17.89 -22.30
C ALA A 233 6.26 18.20 -20.81
N ALA A 234 5.69 17.26 -20.05
CA ALA A 234 5.55 17.36 -18.60
C ALA A 234 6.91 17.33 -17.89
N GLU A 235 7.81 16.45 -18.33
CA GLU A 235 9.17 16.33 -17.81
C GLU A 235 9.96 17.62 -18.02
N GLN A 236 10.00 18.15 -19.25
CA GLN A 236 10.67 19.41 -19.57
C GLN A 236 10.10 20.60 -18.82
N LEU A 237 8.78 20.61 -18.58
CA LEU A 237 8.16 21.63 -17.74
C LEU A 237 8.71 21.56 -16.32
N LEU A 238 8.72 20.38 -15.69
CA LEU A 238 9.15 20.21 -14.31
C LEU A 238 10.63 20.61 -14.14
N TYR A 239 11.51 20.28 -15.10
CA TYR A 239 12.90 20.74 -15.07
C TYR A 239 13.05 22.26 -15.18
N ARG A 240 12.30 22.89 -16.10
CA ARG A 240 12.35 24.36 -16.25
C ARG A 240 11.78 25.06 -15.03
N LEU A 241 10.71 24.52 -14.46
CA LEU A 241 10.07 25.06 -13.26
C LEU A 241 10.97 24.91 -12.04
N SER A 242 11.60 23.75 -11.83
CA SER A 242 12.48 23.54 -10.67
C SER A 242 13.67 24.51 -10.68
N ARG A 243 14.33 24.69 -11.83
CA ARG A 243 15.42 25.67 -11.99
C ARG A 243 14.96 27.10 -11.69
N LYS A 244 13.89 27.56 -12.37
CA LYS A 244 13.35 28.92 -12.16
C LYS A 244 12.84 29.16 -10.74
N ALA A 245 12.27 28.14 -10.11
CA ALA A 245 11.76 28.24 -8.74
C ALA A 245 12.92 28.32 -7.75
N LYS A 246 13.97 27.52 -7.94
CA LYS A 246 15.20 27.59 -7.15
C LYS A 246 15.83 28.98 -7.22
N ASP A 247 15.96 29.55 -8.42
CA ASP A 247 16.50 30.91 -8.63
C ASP A 247 15.68 32.00 -7.93
N LYS A 248 14.38 31.76 -7.72
CA LYS A 248 13.45 32.66 -7.03
C LYS A 248 13.32 32.38 -5.53
N GLY A 249 14.16 31.50 -4.98
CA GLY A 249 14.20 31.18 -3.55
C GLY A 249 13.09 30.25 -3.06
N TYR A 250 12.39 29.53 -3.94
CA TYR A 250 11.49 28.45 -3.53
C TYR A 250 12.30 27.20 -3.18
N SER A 251 11.81 26.43 -2.21
CA SER A 251 12.50 25.22 -1.72
C SER A 251 11.75 23.93 -2.05
N THR A 252 10.47 24.03 -2.42
CA THR A 252 9.62 22.85 -2.63
C THR A 252 8.73 23.03 -3.86
N LEU A 253 8.54 21.94 -4.61
CA LEU A 253 7.63 21.85 -5.74
C LEU A 253 6.60 20.76 -5.47
N LYS A 254 5.33 21.13 -5.35
CA LYS A 254 4.21 20.18 -5.35
C LYS A 254 3.70 20.05 -6.77
N VAL A 255 3.42 18.82 -7.19
CA VAL A 255 2.94 18.50 -8.54
C VAL A 255 1.62 17.77 -8.41
N GLN A 256 0.56 18.38 -8.93
CA GLN A 256 -0.74 17.73 -9.06
C GLN A 256 -0.80 17.03 -10.41
N TYR A 257 -1.27 15.78 -10.38
CA TYR A 257 -1.38 14.94 -11.56
C TYR A 257 -2.60 14.05 -11.49
N ASP A 258 -3.16 13.75 -12.65
CA ASP A 258 -4.19 12.75 -12.85
C ASP A 258 -3.52 11.41 -13.18
N ASP A 259 -3.68 10.42 -12.31
CA ASP A 259 -3.14 9.07 -12.44
C ASP A 259 -4.21 8.15 -13.01
N GLU A 260 -3.93 7.51 -14.15
CA GLU A 260 -4.88 6.62 -14.82
C GLU A 260 -5.41 5.49 -13.92
N ASN A 261 -4.67 5.12 -12.87
CA ASN A 261 -5.03 4.05 -11.93
C ASN A 261 -5.67 4.57 -10.63
N ARG A 262 -5.47 5.83 -10.25
CA ARG A 262 -5.89 6.33 -8.92
C ARG A 262 -6.52 7.73 -8.91
N GLY A 263 -6.77 8.31 -10.08
CA GLY A 263 -7.28 9.66 -10.27
C GLY A 263 -6.30 10.74 -9.80
N ILE A 264 -6.82 11.89 -9.39
CA ILE A 264 -6.01 13.05 -9.01
C ILE A 264 -5.19 12.78 -7.75
N ARG A 265 -3.89 13.09 -7.82
CA ARG A 265 -2.91 12.97 -6.74
C ARG A 265 -1.96 14.17 -6.75
N THR A 266 -1.25 14.31 -5.64
CA THR A 266 -0.21 15.31 -5.46
C THR A 266 1.07 14.61 -5.03
N GLY A 267 2.14 14.81 -5.79
CA GLY A 267 3.51 14.47 -5.40
C GLY A 267 4.23 15.72 -4.89
N LYS A 268 5.26 15.54 -4.07
CA LYS A 268 6.04 16.64 -3.50
C LYS A 268 7.53 16.38 -3.67
N PHE A 269 8.21 17.33 -4.29
CA PHE A 269 9.66 17.43 -4.29
C PHE A 269 10.08 18.36 -3.15
N ASP A 270 10.71 17.79 -2.12
CA ASP A 270 11.26 18.54 -0.98
C ASP A 270 12.59 19.24 -1.30
N SER A 271 13.15 18.96 -2.47
CA SER A 271 14.34 19.62 -3.02
C SER A 271 14.14 19.85 -4.51
N LEU A 272 14.66 20.97 -5.01
CA LEU A 272 14.60 21.36 -6.42
C LEU A 272 15.89 21.02 -7.19
N GLU A 273 16.81 20.27 -6.58
CA GLU A 273 18.01 19.79 -7.27
C GLU A 273 17.66 18.86 -8.43
N GLU A 274 18.38 19.00 -9.54
CA GLU A 274 18.05 18.31 -10.80
C GLU A 274 18.09 16.78 -10.67
N ASP A 275 18.99 16.22 -9.85
CA ASP A 275 19.08 14.78 -9.59
C ASP A 275 17.87 14.26 -8.79
N VAL A 276 17.33 15.07 -7.88
CA VAL A 276 16.11 14.76 -7.11
C VAL A 276 14.91 14.78 -8.04
N ILE A 277 14.81 15.81 -8.91
CA ILE A 277 13.76 15.90 -9.92
C ILE A 277 13.82 14.71 -10.89
N LYS A 278 15.02 14.36 -11.40
CA LYS A 278 15.26 13.23 -12.31
C LYS A 278 14.82 11.90 -11.73
N ARG A 279 15.16 11.63 -10.46
CA ARG A 279 14.78 10.37 -9.80
C ARG A 279 13.30 10.32 -9.49
N ALA A 280 12.67 11.46 -9.21
CA ALA A 280 11.29 11.56 -8.75
C ALA A 280 10.93 10.62 -7.58
N ALA A 281 11.95 10.32 -6.76
CA ALA A 281 11.85 9.45 -5.61
C ALA A 281 10.78 9.99 -4.65
N GLY A 282 9.80 9.16 -4.30
CA GLY A 282 8.70 9.52 -3.40
C GLY A 282 7.60 10.41 -4.02
N VAL A 283 7.74 10.87 -5.27
CA VAL A 283 6.75 11.74 -5.93
C VAL A 283 5.72 10.95 -6.73
N PHE A 284 6.21 10.05 -7.57
CA PHE A 284 5.39 9.19 -8.41
C PHE A 284 5.52 7.75 -7.94
N SER A 285 4.47 7.25 -7.29
CA SER A 285 4.44 5.85 -6.83
C SER A 285 4.21 4.90 -7.99
N LYS A 286 4.94 3.78 -8.03
CA LYS A 286 4.73 2.74 -9.03
C LYS A 286 3.38 2.04 -8.80
N ARG A 287 2.66 1.83 -9.89
CA ARG A 287 1.30 1.27 -9.91
C ARG A 287 1.12 0.42 -11.15
N SER A 288 0.25 -0.57 -11.06
CA SER A 288 -0.19 -1.33 -12.22
C SER A 288 -1.69 -1.56 -12.16
N LYS A 289 -2.22 -2.05 -13.28
CA LYS A 289 -3.58 -2.54 -13.39
C LYS A 289 -3.53 -4.01 -13.78
N VAL A 290 -4.30 -4.82 -13.08
CA VAL A 290 -4.46 -6.25 -13.35
C VAL A 290 -5.87 -6.50 -13.87
N PHE A 291 -5.98 -7.26 -14.96
CA PHE A 291 -7.25 -7.68 -15.54
C PHE A 291 -7.51 -9.16 -15.23
N THR A 292 -8.76 -9.54 -15.00
CA THR A 292 -9.17 -10.94 -14.78
C THR A 292 -10.32 -11.30 -15.71
N GLU A 293 -10.40 -12.58 -16.07
CA GLU A 293 -11.55 -13.16 -16.76
C GLU A 293 -12.65 -13.51 -15.75
N ASN A 294 -12.25 -13.97 -14.56
CA ASN A 294 -13.18 -14.25 -13.47
C ASN A 294 -13.56 -12.97 -12.72
N GLN A 295 -14.80 -12.94 -12.23
CA GLN A 295 -15.34 -11.80 -11.50
C GLN A 295 -14.68 -11.67 -10.13
N ILE A 296 -14.20 -10.47 -9.83
CA ILE A 296 -13.67 -10.11 -8.52
C ILE A 296 -14.81 -9.50 -7.70
N HIS A 297 -15.31 -10.26 -6.74
CA HIS A 297 -16.32 -9.82 -5.78
C HIS A 297 -15.83 -8.65 -4.90
N GLN A 298 -16.78 -7.94 -4.32
CA GLN A 298 -16.51 -6.83 -3.41
C GLN A 298 -15.75 -7.30 -2.17
N CYS A 299 -16.21 -8.41 -1.58
CA CYS A 299 -15.53 -9.13 -0.50
C CYS A 299 -15.46 -10.59 -0.93
N GLN A 300 -14.25 -11.10 -1.06
CA GLN A 300 -14.00 -12.50 -1.40
C GLN A 300 -14.18 -13.37 -0.15
N GLU A 301 -14.60 -14.62 -0.35
CA GLU A 301 -14.58 -15.63 0.73
C GLU A 301 -13.21 -16.30 0.83
N SER A 302 -12.49 -16.38 -0.28
CA SER A 302 -11.16 -16.99 -0.36
C SER A 302 -10.28 -16.19 -1.33
N GLN A 303 -8.99 -16.54 -1.43
CA GLN A 303 -8.10 -15.83 -2.34
C GLN A 303 -8.58 -15.93 -3.79
N HIS A 304 -8.65 -14.80 -4.51
CA HIS A 304 -9.04 -14.82 -5.92
C HIS A 304 -7.85 -15.32 -6.78
N SER A 305 -7.87 -16.60 -7.14
CA SER A 305 -6.75 -17.33 -7.76
C SER A 305 -6.10 -16.60 -8.94
N GLN A 306 -6.88 -16.17 -9.93
CA GLN A 306 -6.37 -15.50 -11.12
C GLN A 306 -5.76 -14.12 -10.81
N LEU A 307 -6.32 -13.40 -9.83
CA LEU A 307 -5.83 -12.07 -9.43
C LEU A 307 -4.50 -12.22 -8.70
N VAL A 308 -4.46 -13.11 -7.70
CA VAL A 308 -3.26 -13.41 -6.92
C VAL A 308 -2.14 -13.90 -7.82
N ARG A 309 -2.41 -14.82 -8.75
CA ARG A 309 -1.43 -15.31 -9.72
C ARG A 309 -0.82 -14.18 -10.55
N LYS A 310 -1.64 -13.27 -11.07
CA LYS A 310 -1.15 -12.11 -11.83
C LYS A 310 -0.33 -11.15 -10.95
N ILE A 311 -0.71 -10.94 -9.69
CA ILE A 311 0.08 -10.12 -8.76
C ILE A 311 1.42 -10.79 -8.42
N LYS A 312 1.46 -12.11 -8.18
CA LYS A 312 2.70 -12.87 -7.99
C LYS A 312 3.63 -12.72 -9.20
N SER A 313 3.10 -12.86 -10.41
CA SER A 313 3.86 -12.64 -11.65
C SER A 313 4.43 -11.22 -11.74
N LEU A 314 3.68 -10.20 -11.31
CA LEU A 314 4.19 -8.82 -11.24
C LEU A 314 5.34 -8.66 -10.23
N ILE A 315 5.29 -9.33 -9.08
CA ILE A 315 6.40 -9.36 -8.11
C ILE A 315 7.64 -9.99 -8.75
N CYS A 316 7.50 -11.18 -9.33
CA CYS A 316 8.62 -11.87 -9.98
C CYS A 316 9.26 -11.02 -11.07
N LYS A 317 8.43 -10.42 -11.94
CA LYS A 317 8.89 -9.49 -12.98
C LYS A 317 9.69 -8.31 -12.40
N GLU A 318 9.20 -7.71 -11.32
CA GLU A 318 9.87 -6.59 -10.66
C GLU A 318 11.19 -7.00 -10.00
N CYS A 319 11.26 -8.22 -9.47
CA CYS A 319 12.49 -8.79 -8.93
C CYS A 319 13.46 -9.32 -10.02
N GLY A 320 13.06 -9.27 -11.29
CA GLY A 320 13.84 -9.76 -12.42
C GLY A 320 13.99 -11.28 -12.46
N VAL A 321 12.96 -12.01 -12.01
CA VAL A 321 12.89 -13.47 -12.02
C VAL A 321 11.62 -13.93 -12.73
N GLU A 322 11.65 -15.13 -13.32
CA GLU A 322 10.44 -15.73 -13.90
C GLU A 322 9.54 -16.29 -12.81
N TYR A 323 8.23 -16.15 -13.00
CA TYR A 323 7.26 -16.77 -12.10
C TYR A 323 7.11 -18.25 -12.45
N VAL A 324 7.29 -19.11 -11.46
CA VAL A 324 7.08 -20.56 -11.61
C VAL A 324 5.70 -20.89 -11.09
N GLU A 325 4.81 -21.33 -11.99
CA GLU A 325 3.52 -21.88 -11.57
C GLU A 325 3.75 -23.20 -10.84
N SER A 326 3.44 -23.22 -9.54
CA SER A 326 3.30 -24.48 -8.81
C SER A 326 1.97 -25.10 -9.21
N ASN A 327 2.01 -26.28 -9.85
CA ASN A 327 0.82 -27.11 -10.04
C ASN A 327 0.35 -27.62 -8.68
N SER A 328 -0.35 -26.80 -7.88
CA SER A 328 -1.30 -27.34 -6.92
C SER A 328 -2.57 -27.60 -7.71
N GLU A 329 -2.74 -28.83 -8.19
CA GLU A 329 -3.98 -29.29 -8.79
C GLU A 329 -5.15 -28.84 -7.89
N GLU A 330 -6.10 -28.11 -8.46
CA GLU A 330 -7.46 -28.12 -7.96
C GLU A 330 -7.87 -29.59 -7.96
N VAL A 331 -7.88 -30.24 -6.78
CA VAL A 331 -8.65 -31.45 -6.59
C VAL A 331 -10.09 -31.03 -6.78
N THR A 332 -10.57 -31.17 -8.01
CA THR A 332 -11.98 -31.13 -8.32
C THR A 332 -12.63 -32.25 -7.53
N GLU A 333 -13.55 -31.90 -6.63
CA GLU A 333 -14.40 -32.87 -5.95
C GLU A 333 -15.04 -33.79 -7.00
N ALA A 334 -14.75 -35.09 -6.91
CA ALA A 334 -15.47 -36.09 -7.68
C ALA A 334 -16.94 -36.07 -7.23
N THR A 335 -17.79 -35.44 -8.02
CA THR A 335 -19.24 -35.51 -7.81
C THR A 335 -19.69 -36.93 -8.15
N LEU A 336 -20.14 -37.67 -7.15
CA LEU A 336 -20.84 -38.94 -7.34
C LEU A 336 -22.12 -38.67 -8.16
N LEU A 337 -22.17 -39.20 -9.37
CA LEU A 337 -23.42 -39.34 -10.12
C LEU A 337 -24.39 -40.17 -9.27
N SER A 338 -25.54 -39.58 -8.95
CA SER A 338 -26.67 -40.32 -8.39
C SER A 338 -27.03 -41.47 -9.34
N GLN A 339 -26.85 -42.70 -8.88
CA GLN A 339 -27.43 -43.85 -9.55
C GLN A 339 -28.92 -43.93 -9.18
N ASN A 340 -29.75 -43.63 -10.18
CA ASN A 340 -31.21 -43.83 -10.30
C ASN A 340 -32.13 -43.42 -9.14
#